data_AF-A0A2K8QHT3-F1
#
_entry.id   AF-A0A2K8QHT3-F1
#
_cell.length_a   1.000
_cell.length_b   1.000
_cell.length_c   1.000
_cell.angle_alpha   90.00
_cell.angle_beta   90.00
_cell.angle_gamma   90.00
#
_symmetry.space_group_name_H-M   'P 1'
#
loop_
_entity.id
_entity.type
_entity.pdbx_description
1 polymer ?
#
loop_
_entity_poly.entity_id
_entity_poly.type
_entity_poly.pdbx_seq_one_letter_code
_entity_poly.pdbx_strand_id
1 'polypeptide(L)'
;MCIGWRYDRWDQFFYQAALGAVYLLNPRSASKGTLKSSSLEAGMAVRYAEEMLGKYLPHTGRALVDSPVGTGNIFDRAYQAARKLPDNLLRQIREEFGSFGTIDDPVRFADMTSDVLTPDEAHLLSSDFLHG
;
A
#
# COMPACT_ATOMS: atom_id res chain seq x y z
N MET A 1 -9.43 -4.11 -6.99
CA MET A 1 -8.97 -4.50 -8.33
C MET A 1 -10.19 -4.85 -9.17
N CYS A 2 -10.51 -4.05 -10.19
CA CYS A 2 -11.65 -4.32 -11.08
C CYS A 2 -11.18 -5.18 -12.26
N ILE A 3 -11.44 -6.49 -12.20
CA ILE A 3 -11.24 -7.40 -13.33
C ILE A 3 -12.27 -6.99 -14.41
N GLY A 4 -11.79 -6.47 -15.55
CA GLY A 4 -12.64 -5.98 -16.65
C GLY A 4 -12.42 -4.53 -17.08
N TRP A 5 -11.49 -3.79 -16.43
CA TRP A 5 -11.05 -2.50 -16.96
C TRP A 5 -10.25 -2.67 -18.25
N ARG A 6 -10.57 -1.82 -19.23
CA ARG A 6 -9.90 -1.80 -20.52
C ARG A 6 -8.61 -1.01 -20.36
N TYR A 7 -7.47 -1.71 -20.36
CA TYR A 7 -6.17 -1.06 -20.43
C TYR A 7 -5.75 -1.04 -21.90
N ASP A 8 -5.53 0.16 -22.43
CA ASP A 8 -5.09 0.34 -23.80
C ASP A 8 -3.58 0.05 -23.95
N ARG A 9 -2.88 -0.16 -22.82
CA ARG A 9 -1.43 -0.36 -22.77
C ARG A 9 -1.02 -1.44 -21.77
N TRP A 10 0.00 -2.20 -22.15
CA TRP A 10 0.61 -3.23 -21.30
C TRP A 10 1.17 -2.66 -19.99
N ASP A 11 1.81 -1.49 -20.04
CA ASP A 11 2.41 -0.86 -18.86
C ASP A 11 1.38 -0.55 -17.76
N GLN A 12 0.22 -0.02 -18.17
CA GLN A 12 -0.89 0.30 -17.27
C GLN A 12 -1.44 -0.96 -16.63
N PHE A 13 -1.69 -2.00 -17.44
CA PHE A 13 -2.12 -3.30 -16.92
C PHE A 13 -1.11 -3.88 -15.94
N PHE A 14 0.19 -3.87 -16.29
CA PHE A 14 1.26 -4.38 -15.44
C PHE A 14 1.30 -3.68 -14.08
N TYR A 15 1.24 -2.34 -14.07
CA TYR A 15 1.25 -1.56 -12.84
C TYR A 15 0.05 -1.89 -11.94
N GLN A 16 -1.14 -1.96 -12.53
CA GLN A 16 -2.38 -2.25 -11.80
C GLN A 16 -2.42 -3.70 -11.30
N ALA A 17 -1.86 -4.64 -12.06
CA ALA A 17 -1.69 -6.02 -11.63
C ALA A 17 -0.71 -6.12 -10.45
N ALA A 18 0.42 -5.40 -10.49
CA ALA A 18 1.37 -5.36 -9.39
C ALA A 18 0.74 -4.77 -8.11
N LEU A 19 0.03 -3.65 -8.23
CA LEU A 19 -0.70 -3.04 -7.13
C LEU A 19 -1.78 -3.99 -6.57
N GLY A 20 -2.53 -4.65 -7.46
CA GLY A 20 -3.55 -5.64 -7.11
C GLY A 20 -3.00 -6.89 -6.41
N ALA A 21 -1.79 -7.35 -6.79
CA ALA A 21 -1.20 -8.55 -6.23
C ALA A 21 -1.02 -8.48 -4.71
N VAL A 22 -0.67 -7.31 -4.16
CA VAL A 22 -0.51 -7.13 -2.71
C VAL A 22 -1.83 -7.37 -1.95
N TYR A 23 -2.94 -6.84 -2.46
CA TYR A 23 -4.26 -7.06 -1.89
C TYR A 23 -4.72 -8.52 -1.98
N LEU A 24 -4.22 -9.27 -2.98
CA LEU A 24 -4.55 -10.69 -3.16
C LEU A 24 -3.73 -11.63 -2.27
N LEU A 25 -2.60 -11.17 -1.71
CA LEU A 25 -1.77 -12.00 -0.82
C LEU A 25 -2.46 -12.30 0.51
N ASN A 26 -3.31 -11.39 0.99
CA ASN A 26 -4.15 -11.58 2.16
C ASN A 26 -5.57 -11.13 1.83
N PRO A 27 -6.32 -11.93 1.04
CA PRO A 27 -7.64 -11.52 0.58
C PRO A 27 -8.56 -11.44 1.78
N ARG A 28 -9.05 -10.24 2.08
CA ARG A 28 -10.02 -10.04 3.15
C ARG A 28 -11.42 -10.08 2.58
N SER A 29 -12.34 -10.66 3.34
CA SER A 29 -13.77 -10.67 3.04
C SER A 29 -14.48 -9.81 4.07
N ALA A 30 -15.14 -8.73 3.63
CA ALA A 30 -16.08 -8.03 4.48
C ALA A 30 -17.39 -8.85 4.53
N SER A 31 -17.86 -9.20 5.73
CA SER A 31 -19.06 -10.02 5.90
C SER A 31 -20.35 -9.30 5.47
N LYS A 32 -20.35 -7.96 5.44
CA LYS A 32 -21.38 -7.03 4.94
C LYS A 32 -20.75 -5.63 4.80
N GLY A 33 -20.33 -5.21 3.62
CA GLY A 33 -19.93 -3.81 3.35
C GLY A 33 -18.50 -3.59 2.83
N THR A 34 -18.02 -2.35 2.95
CA THR A 34 -16.70 -1.88 2.46
C THR A 34 -15.56 -2.56 3.20
N LEU A 35 -14.54 -3.03 2.45
CA LEU A 35 -13.34 -3.62 3.04
C LEU A 35 -12.61 -2.54 3.84
N LYS A 36 -12.64 -2.62 5.17
CA LYS A 36 -11.79 -1.80 6.02
C LYS A 36 -10.39 -2.40 6.02
N SER A 37 -9.49 -1.81 5.24
CA SER A 37 -8.05 -2.08 5.33
C SER A 37 -7.37 -0.86 5.93
N SER A 38 -6.35 -1.06 6.75
CA SER A 38 -5.48 0.05 7.15
C SER A 38 -4.72 0.62 5.95
N SER A 39 -4.33 1.89 6.06
CA SER A 39 -3.60 2.63 5.03
C SER A 39 -2.22 2.04 4.73
N LEU A 40 -1.63 1.30 5.68
CA LEU A 40 -0.39 0.56 5.46
C LEU A 40 -0.47 -0.40 4.26
N GLU A 41 -1.57 -1.14 4.12
CA GLU A 41 -1.73 -2.08 2.99
C GLU A 41 -1.71 -1.36 1.64
N ALA A 42 -2.38 -0.20 1.55
CA ALA A 42 -2.37 0.64 0.36
C ALA A 42 -0.97 1.21 0.08
N GLY A 43 -0.27 1.70 1.11
CA GLY A 43 1.11 2.17 0.97
C GLY A 43 2.06 1.08 0.48
N MET A 44 1.92 -0.15 0.99
CA MET A 44 2.70 -1.31 0.56
C MET A 44 2.36 -1.76 -0.88
N ALA A 45 1.09 -1.68 -1.27
CA ALA A 45 0.66 -1.96 -2.64
C ALA A 45 1.29 -1.01 -3.66
N VAL A 46 1.28 0.30 -3.35
CA VAL A 46 1.95 1.31 -4.19
C VAL A 46 3.46 1.10 -4.20
N ARG A 47 4.09 0.86 -3.03
CA ARG A 47 5.53 0.60 -2.94
C ARG A 47 5.94 -0.56 -3.83
N TYR A 48 5.24 -1.68 -3.75
CA TYR A 48 5.53 -2.86 -4.58
C TYR A 48 5.33 -2.56 -6.07
N ALA A 49 4.26 -1.87 -6.45
CA ALA A 49 4.01 -1.49 -7.84
C ALA A 49 5.11 -0.58 -8.41
N GLU A 50 5.58 0.40 -7.64
CA GLU A 50 6.70 1.27 -8.02
C GLU A 50 8.03 0.51 -8.16
N GLU A 51 8.32 -0.42 -7.25
CA GLU A 51 9.50 -1.29 -7.33
C GLU A 51 9.46 -2.19 -8.58
N MET A 52 8.29 -2.78 -8.89
CA MET A 52 8.11 -3.60 -10.09
C MET A 52 8.20 -2.76 -11.38
N LEU A 53 7.63 -1.55 -11.39
CA LEU A 53 7.73 -0.63 -12.51
C LEU A 53 9.19 -0.26 -12.79
N GLY A 54 9.93 0.17 -11.75
CA GLY A 54 11.35 0.52 -11.88
C GLY A 54 12.23 -0.65 -12.31
N LYS A 55 11.89 -1.87 -11.88
CA LYS A 55 12.66 -3.08 -12.22
C LYS A 55 12.41 -3.59 -13.63
N TYR A 56 11.15 -3.65 -14.05
CA TYR A 56 10.77 -4.35 -15.30
C TYR A 56 10.39 -3.42 -16.44
N LEU A 57 10.01 -2.17 -16.15
CA LEU A 57 9.62 -1.15 -17.14
C LEU A 57 10.28 0.20 -16.82
N PRO A 58 11.63 0.28 -16.70
CA PRO A 58 12.35 1.47 -16.24
C PRO A 58 12.17 2.71 -17.13
N HIS A 59 11.76 2.52 -18.39
CA HIS A 59 11.53 3.61 -19.35
C HIS A 59 10.10 4.19 -19.24
N THR A 60 9.24 3.58 -18.44
CA THR A 60 7.85 3.98 -18.31
C THR A 60 7.70 5.04 -17.22
N GLY A 61 7.19 6.21 -17.62
CA GLY A 61 6.90 7.29 -16.69
C GLY A 61 5.67 7.01 -15.82
N ARG A 62 5.71 7.43 -14.55
CA ARG A 62 4.62 7.31 -13.57
C ARG A 62 3.27 7.84 -14.06
N ALA A 63 3.27 8.97 -14.77
CA ALA A 63 2.06 9.58 -15.32
C ALA A 63 1.38 8.70 -16.38
N LEU A 64 2.13 7.82 -17.04
CA LEU A 64 1.58 6.92 -18.05
C LEU A 64 0.74 5.79 -17.42
N VAL A 65 1.10 5.36 -16.22
CA VAL A 65 0.49 4.23 -15.52
C VAL A 65 -0.51 4.66 -14.44
N ASP A 66 -0.84 5.95 -14.41
CA ASP A 66 -1.68 6.57 -13.39
C ASP A 66 -1.19 6.28 -11.96
N SER A 67 0.14 6.27 -11.77
CA SER A 67 0.74 6.10 -10.46
C SER A 67 0.30 7.25 -9.53
N PRO A 68 -0.12 6.96 -8.28
CA PRO A 68 -0.49 7.99 -7.32
C PRO A 68 0.71 8.78 -6.79
N VAL A 69 1.95 8.35 -7.05
CA VAL A 69 3.15 8.95 -6.46
C VAL A 69 3.36 10.38 -6.95
N GLY A 70 3.51 11.31 -6.00
CA GLY A 70 3.68 12.75 -6.25
C GLY A 70 2.38 13.52 -6.46
N THR A 71 1.22 12.89 -6.33
CA THR A 71 -0.09 13.56 -6.44
C THR A 71 -0.54 14.22 -5.13
N GLY A 72 0.08 13.89 -3.99
CA GLY A 72 -0.31 14.38 -2.66
C GLY A 72 -1.63 13.80 -2.12
N ASN A 73 -2.26 12.88 -2.85
CA ASN A 73 -3.47 12.17 -2.43
C ASN A 73 -3.17 11.16 -1.30
N ILE A 74 -4.19 10.50 -0.77
CA ILE A 74 -4.03 9.55 0.33
C ILE A 74 -3.12 8.37 -0.01
N PHE A 75 -3.13 7.89 -1.25
CA PHE A 75 -2.24 6.81 -1.70
C PHE A 75 -0.78 7.26 -1.72
N ASP A 76 -0.49 8.47 -2.22
CA ASP A 76 0.86 9.04 -2.19
C ASP A 76 1.34 9.16 -0.75
N ARG A 77 0.54 9.76 0.14
CA ARG A 77 0.92 9.94 1.55
C ARG A 77 1.20 8.61 2.25
N ALA A 78 0.33 7.61 2.05
CA ALA A 78 0.52 6.27 2.58
C ALA A 78 1.82 5.63 2.04
N TYR A 79 2.10 5.78 0.74
CA TYR A 79 3.34 5.32 0.14
C TYR A 79 4.58 6.05 0.71
N GLN A 80 4.54 7.37 0.85
CA GLN A 80 5.66 8.17 1.37
C GLN A 80 6.04 7.76 2.79
N ALA A 81 5.07 7.39 3.62
CA ALA A 81 5.30 6.84 4.96
C ALA A 81 5.77 5.38 4.89
N ALA A 82 5.05 4.51 4.16
CA ALA A 82 5.35 3.07 4.10
C ALA A 82 6.72 2.74 3.50
N ARG A 83 7.21 3.55 2.54
CA ARG A 83 8.54 3.33 1.94
C ARG A 83 9.71 3.54 2.91
N LYS A 84 9.49 4.18 4.06
CA LYS A 84 10.51 4.36 5.10
C LYS A 84 10.73 3.07 5.89
N LEU A 85 9.73 2.20 5.95
CA LEU A 85 9.77 0.98 6.74
C LEU A 85 10.72 -0.04 6.10
N PRO A 86 11.79 -0.47 6.80
CA PRO A 86 12.69 -1.48 6.28
C PRO A 86 12.04 -2.87 6.30
N ASP A 87 12.50 -3.77 5.42
CA ASP A 87 11.84 -5.07 5.19
C ASP A 87 11.82 -5.98 6.43
N ASN A 88 12.83 -5.87 7.30
CA ASN A 88 12.85 -6.59 8.58
C ASN A 88 11.73 -6.12 9.53
N LEU A 89 11.45 -4.81 9.57
CA LEU A 89 10.36 -4.25 10.37
C LEU A 89 9.00 -4.60 9.76
N LEU A 90 8.87 -4.56 8.43
CA LEU A 90 7.67 -5.02 7.74
C LEU A 90 7.36 -6.50 8.02
N ARG A 91 8.39 -7.35 8.12
CA ARG A 91 8.22 -8.75 8.52
C ARG A 91 7.70 -8.84 9.97
N GLN A 92 8.29 -8.10 10.90
CA GLN A 92 7.82 -8.07 12.30
C GLN A 92 6.37 -7.57 12.42
N ILE A 93 5.99 -6.54 11.68
CA ILE A 93 4.61 -6.04 11.64
C ILE A 93 3.67 -7.14 11.14
N ARG A 94 4.06 -7.91 10.11
CA ARG A 94 3.27 -9.07 9.64
C ARG A 94 3.19 -10.18 10.68
N GLU A 95 4.24 -10.43 11.44
CA GLU A 95 4.25 -11.43 12.51
C GLU A 95 3.33 -11.01 13.67
N GLU A 96 3.33 -9.73 14.04
CA GLU A 96 2.51 -9.18 15.14
C GLU A 96 1.02 -9.11 14.77
N PHE A 97 0.70 -8.55 13.60
CA PHE A 97 -0.69 -8.22 13.20
C PHE A 97 -1.30 -9.22 12.20
N GLY A 98 -0.52 -10.20 11.73
CA GLY A 98 -0.90 -11.18 10.71
C GLY A 98 -1.01 -10.63 9.28
N SER A 99 -1.40 -9.36 9.10
CA SER A 99 -1.51 -8.71 7.80
C SER A 99 -1.32 -7.20 7.90
N PHE A 100 -0.88 -6.58 6.80
CA PHE A 100 -0.75 -5.12 6.74
C PHE A 100 -2.07 -4.38 6.73
N GLY A 101 -3.19 -5.05 6.40
CA GLY A 101 -4.53 -4.46 6.40
C GLY A 101 -5.21 -4.46 7.77
N THR A 102 -4.67 -5.17 8.77
CA THR A 102 -5.33 -5.39 10.08
C THR A 102 -4.47 -4.88 11.22
N ILE A 103 -4.28 -3.57 11.31
CA ILE A 103 -3.62 -2.95 12.46
C ILE A 103 -4.70 -2.65 13.52
N ASP A 104 -4.93 -3.59 14.43
CA ASP A 104 -5.95 -3.51 15.49
C ASP A 104 -5.43 -2.85 16.78
N ASP A 105 -4.11 -2.76 16.96
CA ASP A 105 -3.45 -2.00 18.02
C ASP A 105 -2.54 -0.89 17.44
N PRO A 106 -3.08 0.33 17.22
CA PRO A 106 -2.32 1.48 16.75
C PRO A 106 -1.21 1.93 17.70
N VAL A 107 -1.35 1.69 19.01
CA VAL A 107 -0.35 2.10 20.01
C VAL A 107 0.87 1.20 19.88
N ARG A 108 0.66 -0.11 19.78
CA ARG A 108 1.72 -1.08 19.52
C ARG A 108 2.40 -0.83 18.18
N PHE A 109 1.63 -0.52 17.14
CA PHE A 109 2.19 -0.17 15.83
C PHE A 109 3.09 1.07 15.89
N ALA A 110 2.66 2.12 16.60
CA ALA A 110 3.46 3.33 16.79
C ALA A 110 4.75 3.06 17.57
N ASP A 111 4.70 2.22 18.61
CA ASP A 111 5.87 1.80 19.38
C ASP A 111 6.90 1.09 18.48
N MET A 112 6.45 0.08 17.73
CA MET A 112 7.30 -0.69 16.80
C MET A 112 7.95 0.15 15.69
N THR A 113 7.30 1.25 15.31
CA THR A 113 7.72 2.08 14.16
C THR A 113 8.33 3.42 14.57
N SER A 114 8.46 3.69 15.87
CA SER A 114 8.87 4.99 16.44
C SER A 114 10.25 5.49 15.98
N ASP A 115 11.18 4.58 15.69
CA ASP A 115 12.51 4.93 15.19
C ASP A 115 12.53 5.37 13.71
N VAL A 116 11.43 5.13 12.99
CA VAL A 116 11.36 5.29 11.52
C VAL A 116 10.28 6.27 11.09
N LEU A 117 9.13 6.25 11.78
CA LEU A 117 7.95 7.03 11.46
C LEU A 117 7.74 8.15 12.46
N THR A 118 7.21 9.26 11.98
CA THR A 118 6.65 10.28 12.89
C THR A 118 5.33 9.78 13.49
N PRO A 119 4.85 10.35 14.61
CA PRO A 119 3.55 10.00 15.17
C PRO A 119 2.40 10.13 14.17
N ASP A 120 2.41 11.18 13.33
CA ASP A 120 1.39 11.40 12.31
C ASP A 120 1.42 10.32 11.21
N GLU A 121 2.61 9.86 10.82
CA GLU A 121 2.77 8.80 9.83
C GLU A 121 2.35 7.43 10.38
N ALA A 122 2.69 7.15 11.65
CA ALA A 122 2.23 5.96 12.33
C ALA A 122 0.70 5.93 12.47
N HIS A 123 0.09 7.07 12.82
CA HIS A 123 -1.36 7.22 12.87
C HIS A 123 -2.00 7.06 11.47
N LEU A 124 -1.43 7.68 10.44
CA LEU A 124 -1.89 7.52 9.06
C LEU A 124 -1.88 6.05 8.64
N LEU A 125 -0.77 5.33 8.85
CA LEU A 125 -0.63 3.95 8.37
C LEU A 125 -1.49 2.94 9.15
N SER A 126 -1.78 3.19 10.42
CA SER A 126 -2.63 2.33 11.25
C SER A 126 -4.13 2.60 11.09
N SER A 127 -4.51 3.78 10.59
CA SER A 127 -5.93 4.14 10.39
C SER A 127 -6.56 3.47 9.17
N ASP A 128 -7.89 3.31 9.22
CA ASP A 128 -8.72 2.83 8.12
C ASP A 128 -8.44 3.64 6.83
N PHE A 129 -8.17 2.93 5.74
CA PHE A 129 -8.00 3.52 4.42
C PHE A 129 -9.35 3.95 3.87
N LEU A 130 -9.57 5.25 3.80
CA LEU A 130 -10.78 5.83 3.24
C LEU A 130 -10.52 6.17 1.76
N HIS A 131 -11.26 5.50 0.86
CA HIS A 131 -11.36 5.90 -0.54
C HIS A 131 -12.14 7.22 -0.59
N GLY A 132 -11.42 8.34 -0.48
CA GLY A 132 -11.94 9.69 -0.74
C GLY A 132 -12.12 9.95 -2.21
#